data_AF-A0A5B9Y481-F1
#
_entry.id   AF-A0A5B9Y481-F1
#
_cell.length_a   1.000
_cell.length_b   1.000
_cell.length_c   1.000
_cell.angle_alpha   90.00
_cell.angle_beta   90.00
_cell.angle_gamma   90.00
#
_symmetry.space_group_name_H-M   'P 1'
#
loop_
_entity.id
_entity.type
_entity.pdbx_description
1 polymer ?
#
loop_
_entity_poly.entity_id
_entity_poly.type
_entity_poly.pdbx_seq_one_letter_code
_entity_poly.pdbx_strand_id
1 'polypeptide(L)'
;MANKKGNKSNILTPEQRKRLVNDHFKKDLSWRELSIKYNVSYSAARQTCIRFENEGEASFEVKSGNSSNHTNIRVNSVDPRDKQIAQLLKRNKELEMENEIIKKFKEFTKNQKTK
;
A
#
# COMPACT_ATOMS: atom_id res chain seq x y z
N MET A 1 -28.71 -4.62 16.60
CA MET A 1 -29.18 -3.91 15.39
C MET A 1 -28.11 -4.02 14.31
N ALA A 2 -28.29 -4.95 13.36
CA ALA A 2 -27.40 -5.12 12.20
C ALA A 2 -28.06 -4.44 10.99
N ASN A 3 -27.31 -3.56 10.31
CA ASN A 3 -27.85 -2.77 9.21
C ASN A 3 -28.09 -3.67 7.98
N LYS A 4 -29.27 -3.53 7.36
CA LYS A 4 -29.97 -4.51 6.52
C LYS A 4 -29.42 -4.71 5.09
N LYS A 5 -28.17 -4.33 4.80
CA LYS A 5 -27.53 -4.57 3.50
C LYS A 5 -26.17 -5.22 3.71
N GLY A 6 -26.01 -6.43 3.17
CA GLY A 6 -24.87 -7.32 3.33
C GLY A 6 -23.52 -6.85 2.77
N ASN A 7 -23.22 -5.54 2.74
CA ASN A 7 -21.89 -5.03 2.43
C ASN A 7 -21.15 -4.71 3.74
N LYS A 8 -20.36 -5.69 4.19
CA LYS A 8 -19.45 -5.59 5.35
C LYS A 8 -18.24 -4.68 5.08
N SER A 9 -18.03 -4.25 3.83
CA SER A 9 -16.91 -3.40 3.43
C SER A 9 -17.35 -1.93 3.33
N ASN A 10 -17.10 -1.19 4.40
CA ASN A 10 -17.24 0.27 4.54
C ASN A 10 -18.66 0.85 4.47
N ILE A 11 -19.31 0.95 5.64
CA ILE A 11 -20.55 1.71 5.83
C ILE A 11 -20.30 3.23 5.72
N LEU A 12 -19.09 3.70 6.05
CA LEU A 12 -18.71 5.12 6.00
C LEU A 12 -17.66 5.42 4.94
N THR A 13 -17.88 6.51 4.21
CA THR A 13 -16.84 7.11 3.37
C THR A 13 -15.69 7.65 4.23
N PRO A 14 -14.47 7.77 3.70
CA PRO A 14 -13.34 8.37 4.43
C PRO A 14 -13.66 9.75 5.00
N GLU A 15 -14.37 10.58 4.24
CA GLU A 15 -14.82 11.90 4.69
C GLU A 15 -15.76 11.84 5.89
N GLN A 16 -16.71 10.89 5.88
CA GLN A 16 -17.62 10.69 7.01
C GLN A 16 -16.89 10.23 8.26
N ARG A 17 -15.86 9.37 8.12
CA ARG A 17 -14.99 8.96 9.25
C ARG A 17 -14.25 10.15 9.84
N LYS A 18 -13.71 11.05 8.99
CA LYS A 18 -13.05 12.28 9.45
C LYS A 18 -14.00 13.19 10.23
N ARG A 19 -15.24 13.36 9.75
CA ARG A 19 -16.27 14.14 10.46
C ARG A 19 -16.65 13.50 11.81
N LEU A 20 -16.82 12.18 11.85
CA LEU A 20 -17.15 11.44 13.06
C LEU A 20 -16.07 11.61 14.14
N VAL A 21 -14.81 11.47 13.77
CA VAL A 21 -13.67 11.66 14.67
C VAL A 21 -13.60 13.10 15.17
N ASN A 22 -13.75 14.08 14.27
CA ASN A 22 -13.74 15.48 14.63
C ASN A 22 -14.89 15.83 15.61
N ASP A 23 -16.06 15.23 15.43
CA ASP A 23 -17.19 15.39 16.35
C ASP A 23 -16.91 14.75 17.72
N HIS A 24 -16.18 13.63 17.79
CA HIS A 24 -15.74 13.06 19.06
C HIS A 24 -14.74 13.95 19.79
N PHE A 25 -13.65 14.34 19.12
CA PHE A 25 -12.52 15.03 19.77
C PHE A 25 -12.71 16.54 19.93
N LYS A 26 -13.59 17.19 19.14
CA LYS A 26 -13.85 18.64 19.28
C LYS A 26 -15.14 18.99 20.00
N LYS A 27 -16.14 18.10 19.97
CA LYS A 27 -17.46 18.35 20.59
C LYS A 27 -17.72 17.41 21.78
N ASP A 28 -16.75 16.58 22.15
CA ASP A 28 -16.85 15.57 23.22
C ASP A 28 -18.09 14.67 23.12
N LEU A 29 -18.53 14.38 21.89
CA LEU A 29 -19.68 13.51 21.64
C LEU A 29 -19.33 12.07 21.99
N SER A 30 -20.20 11.39 22.74
CA SER A 30 -20.02 9.98 23.10
C SER A 30 -20.14 9.07 21.87
N TRP A 31 -19.52 7.89 21.92
CA TRP A 31 -19.64 6.90 20.82
C TRP A 31 -21.09 6.46 20.56
N ARG A 32 -21.97 6.56 21.57
CA ARG A 32 -23.41 6.27 21.42
C ARG A 32 -24.12 7.34 20.60
N GLU A 33 -23.83 8.61 20.84
CA GLU A 33 -24.40 9.70 20.06
C GLU A 33 -23.90 9.69 18.62
N LEU A 34 -22.62 9.39 18.40
CA LEU A 34 -22.05 9.20 17.08
C LEU A 34 -22.68 8.03 16.33
N SER A 35 -22.96 6.93 17.04
CA SER A 35 -23.65 5.76 16.48
C SER A 35 -25.03 6.11 15.95
N ILE A 36 -25.81 6.89 16.70
CA ILE A 36 -27.15 7.36 16.28
C ILE A 36 -27.01 8.35 15.13
N LYS A 37 -26.13 9.34 15.25
CA LYS A 37 -25.95 10.42 14.26
C LYS A 37 -25.52 9.93 12.88
N TYR A 38 -24.60 8.97 12.84
CA TYR A 38 -24.05 8.42 11.59
C TYR A 38 -24.70 7.09 11.19
N ASN A 39 -25.72 6.62 11.92
CA ASN A 39 -26.40 5.34 11.70
C ASN A 39 -25.42 4.15 11.57
N VAL A 40 -24.40 4.14 12.43
CA VAL A 40 -23.38 3.07 12.51
C VAL A 40 -23.56 2.27 13.78
N SER A 41 -23.00 1.06 13.82
CA SER A 41 -22.90 0.35 15.10
C SER A 41 -22.00 1.12 16.06
N TYR A 42 -22.31 1.02 17.35
CA TYR A 42 -21.47 1.55 18.43
C TYR A 42 -20.01 1.09 18.29
N SER A 43 -19.81 -0.19 17.95
CA SER A 43 -18.49 -0.77 17.74
C SER A 43 -17.73 -0.12 16.58
N ALA A 44 -18.41 0.26 15.49
CA ALA A 44 -17.79 0.93 14.36
C ALA A 44 -17.38 2.37 14.71
N ALA A 45 -18.23 3.11 15.43
CA ALA A 45 -17.88 4.44 15.94
C ALA A 45 -16.65 4.38 16.85
N ARG A 46 -16.65 3.48 17.84
CA ARG A 46 -15.51 3.27 18.76
C ARG A 46 -14.22 2.89 18.03
N GLN A 47 -14.28 1.89 17.15
CA GLN A 47 -13.09 1.44 16.41
C GLN A 47 -12.51 2.54 15.51
N THR A 48 -13.37 3.39 14.91
CA THR A 48 -12.91 4.51 14.09
C THR A 48 -12.13 5.52 14.92
N CYS A 49 -12.63 5.90 16.10
CA CYS A 49 -11.92 6.81 17.00
C CYS A 49 -10.59 6.21 17.49
N ILE A 50 -10.58 4.94 17.90
CA ILE A 50 -9.36 4.27 18.37
C ILE A 50 -8.31 4.13 17.27
N ARG A 51 -8.71 3.82 16.03
CA ARG A 51 -7.76 3.77 14.90
C ARG A 51 -7.16 5.14 14.63
N PHE A 52 -7.94 6.21 14.74
CA PHE A 52 -7.44 7.57 14.59
C PHE A 52 -6.45 7.96 15.70
N GLU A 53 -6.71 7.56 16.95
CA GLU A 53 -5.78 7.80 18.06
C GLU A 53 -4.42 7.10 17.85
N ASN A 54 -4.44 5.89 17.26
CA ASN A 54 -3.23 5.11 17.01
C ASN A 54 -2.47 5.50 15.73
N GLU A 55 -3.17 5.66 14.60
CA GLU A 55 -2.59 5.84 13.25
C GLU A 55 -2.76 7.28 12.73
N GLY A 56 -3.48 8.16 13.43
CA GLY A 56 -3.77 9.52 12.98
C GLY A 56 -4.66 9.58 11.73
N GLU A 57 -4.42 10.58 10.88
CA GLU A 57 -5.18 10.78 9.64
C GLU A 57 -5.02 9.64 8.63
N ALA A 58 -3.90 8.90 8.70
CA ALA A 58 -3.65 7.70 7.87
C ALA A 58 -4.69 6.59 8.10
N SER A 59 -5.38 6.59 9.25
CA SER A 59 -6.47 5.64 9.54
C SER A 59 -7.68 5.76 8.59
N PHE A 60 -7.84 6.90 7.90
CA PHE A 60 -8.94 7.12 6.98
C PHE A 60 -8.65 6.60 5.57
N GLU A 61 -7.38 6.47 5.22
CA GLU A 61 -6.97 5.94 3.94
C GLU A 61 -7.48 4.51 3.80
N VAL A 62 -8.16 4.25 2.68
CA VAL A 62 -8.47 2.87 2.31
C VAL A 62 -7.11 2.25 2.03
N LYS A 63 -6.66 1.32 2.88
CA LYS A 63 -5.58 0.38 2.55
C LYS A 63 -6.07 -0.44 1.36
N SER A 64 -5.98 0.16 0.18
CA SER A 64 -6.45 -0.43 -1.05
C SER A 64 -5.64 -1.69 -1.24
N GLY A 65 -6.30 -2.84 -1.17
CA GLY A 65 -5.70 -4.13 -1.57
C GLY A 65 -5.31 -4.15 -3.05
N ASN A 66 -5.63 -3.09 -3.81
CA ASN A 66 -5.13 -2.90 -5.14
C ASN A 66 -3.72 -2.31 -5.05
N SER A 67 -2.76 -3.22 -5.04
CA SER A 67 -1.38 -2.99 -5.46
C SER A 67 -1.35 -2.35 -6.85
N SER A 68 -1.57 -1.03 -6.95
CA SER A 68 -1.29 -0.24 -8.14
C SER A 68 0.19 0.06 -8.30
N ASN A 69 1.03 -0.40 -7.37
CA ASN A 69 2.46 -0.58 -7.60
C ASN A 69 2.68 -1.86 -8.43
N HIS A 70 2.29 -1.81 -9.70
CA HIS A 70 2.73 -2.76 -10.72
C HIS A 70 4.23 -2.56 -11.05
N THR A 71 5.09 -2.58 -10.03
CA THR A 71 6.55 -2.66 -10.21
C THR A 71 7.10 -4.03 -9.84
N ASN A 72 6.28 -4.87 -9.18
CA ASN A 72 6.59 -6.29 -9.02
C ASN A 72 5.82 -7.06 -10.08
N ILE A 73 6.50 -7.39 -11.19
CA ILE A 73 6.07 -8.46 -12.09
C ILE A 73 5.72 -9.66 -11.20
N ARG A 74 4.46 -10.11 -11.21
CA ARG A 74 4.10 -11.40 -10.59
C ARG A 74 4.92 -12.46 -11.32
N VAL A 75 5.99 -12.94 -10.70
CA VAL A 75 6.81 -14.06 -11.19
C VAL A 75 6.02 -15.38 -11.30
N ASN A 76 4.76 -15.39 -10.85
CA ASN A 76 3.78 -16.45 -11.01
C ASN A 76 2.79 -16.16 -12.16
N SER A 77 3.23 -15.59 -13.28
CA SER A 77 2.44 -15.65 -14.52
C SER A 77 2.22 -17.13 -14.87
N VAL A 78 0.97 -17.52 -15.12
CA VAL A 78 0.60 -18.87 -15.60
C VAL A 78 1.10 -19.07 -17.04
N ASP A 79 1.37 -17.98 -17.76
CA ASP A 79 1.82 -18.04 -19.15
C ASP A 79 3.34 -18.35 -19.22
N PRO A 80 3.73 -19.48 -19.85
CA PRO A 80 5.14 -19.85 -20.02
C PRO A 80 5.95 -18.80 -20.80
N ARG A 81 5.31 -17.93 -21.58
CA ARG A 81 6.00 -16.87 -22.34
C ARG A 81 6.51 -15.76 -21.42
N ASP A 82 5.70 -15.32 -20.48
CA ASP A 82 6.09 -14.26 -19.53
C ASP A 82 7.23 -14.71 -18.61
N LYS A 83 7.21 -15.99 -18.21
CA LYS A 83 8.29 -16.58 -17.40
C LYS A 83 9.62 -16.57 -18.15
N GLN A 84 9.60 -16.90 -19.45
CA GLN A 84 10.78 -16.83 -20.30
C GLN A 84 11.27 -15.39 -20.46
N ILE A 85 10.37 -14.44 -20.68
CA ILE A 85 10.72 -13.01 -20.79
C ILE A 85 11.40 -12.54 -19.49
N ALA A 86 10.83 -12.86 -18.32
CA ALA A 86 11.41 -12.48 -17.04
C ALA A 86 12.80 -13.08 -16.79
N GLN A 87 13.01 -14.36 -17.15
CA GLN A 87 14.31 -15.02 -17.06
C GLN A 87 15.34 -14.38 -17.99
N LEU A 88 14.95 -14.09 -19.23
CA LEU A 88 15.83 -13.42 -20.21
C LEU A 88 16.22 -12.01 -19.77
N LEU A 89 15.28 -11.23 -19.24
CA LEU A 89 15.56 -9.89 -18.71
C LEU A 89 16.55 -9.94 -17.55
N LYS A 90 16.38 -10.89 -16.63
CA LYS A 90 17.32 -11.09 -15.52
C LYS A 90 18.72 -11.44 -16.05
N ARG A 91 18.82 -12.36 -17.01
CA ARG A 91 20.09 -12.77 -17.60
C ARG A 91 20.78 -11.63 -18.35
N ASN A 92 20.03 -10.84 -19.11
CA ASN A 92 20.59 -9.67 -19.81
C ASN A 92 21.17 -8.65 -18.83
N LYS A 93 20.47 -8.37 -17.73
CA LYS A 93 20.98 -7.46 -16.69
C LYS A 93 22.28 -7.97 -16.06
N GLU A 94 22.39 -9.28 -15.79
CA GLU A 94 23.63 -9.90 -15.30
C GLU A 94 24.78 -9.73 -16.30
N LEU A 95 24.54 -9.99 -17.57
CA LEU A 95 25.53 -9.85 -18.65
C LEU A 95 25.96 -8.39 -18.84
N GLU A 96 25.06 -7.42 -18.71
CA GLU A 96 25.38 -6.00 -18.75
C GLU A 96 26.35 -5.62 -17.62
N MET A 97 26.07 -6.06 -16.39
CA MET A 97 26.95 -5.82 -15.24
C MET A 97 28.32 -6.48 -15.43
N GLU A 98 28.38 -7.73 -15.90
CA GLU A 98 29.64 -8.42 -16.21
C GLU A 98 30.47 -7.64 -17.24
N ASN A 99 29.84 -7.16 -18.31
CA ASN A 99 30.50 -6.36 -19.34
C ASN A 99 31.02 -5.02 -18.81
N GLU A 100 30.26 -4.34 -17.96
CA GLU A 100 30.70 -3.10 -17.31
C GLU A 100 31.93 -3.33 -16.42
N ILE A 101 31.94 -4.40 -15.63
CA ILE A 101 33.08 -4.78 -14.78
C ILE A 101 34.31 -5.06 -15.66
N ILE A 102 34.15 -5.82 -16.75
CA ILE A 102 35.24 -6.13 -17.68
C ILE A 102 35.80 -4.85 -18.31
N LYS A 103 34.95 -3.90 -18.71
CA LYS A 103 35.38 -2.60 -19.26
C LYS A 103 36.20 -1.81 -18.25
N LYS A 104 35.70 -1.66 -17.01
CA LYS A 104 36.42 -0.96 -15.93
C LYS A 104 37.77 -1.61 -15.64
N PHE A 105 37.84 -2.94 -15.65
CA PHE A 105 39.10 -3.67 -15.46
C PHE A 105 40.11 -3.42 -16.59
N LYS A 106 39.66 -3.42 -17.86
CA LYS A 106 40.51 -3.09 -19.01
C LYS A 106 41.07 -1.66 -18.94
N GLU A 107 40.25 -0.69 -18.54
CA GLU A 107 40.70 0.69 -18.34
C GLU A 107 41.76 0.79 -17.24
N PHE A 108 41.54 0.12 -16.11
CA PHE A 108 42.49 0.09 -15.00
C PHE A 108 43.84 -0.50 -15.41
N THR A 109 43.83 -1.64 -16.10
CA THR A 109 45.06 -2.30 -16.58
C THR A 109 45.79 -1.49 -17.66
N LYS A 110 45.06 -0.76 -18.52
CA LYS A 110 45.67 0.15 -19.50
C LYS A 110 46.42 1.30 -18.81
N ASN A 111 45.81 1.90 -17.79
CA ASN A 111 46.41 3.00 -17.02
C ASN A 111 47.65 2.55 -16.21
N GLN A 112 47.67 1.29 -15.75
CA GLN A 112 48.83 0.69 -15.07
C GLN A 112 50.02 0.47 -16.01
N LYS A 113 49.77 0.07 -17.27
CA LYS A 113 50.84 -0.17 -18.27
C LYS A 113 51.47 1.10 -18.83
N THR A 114 50.80 2.25 -18.69
CA THR A 114 51.28 3.55 -19.18
C THR A 114 52.04 4.37 -18.12
N LYS A 115 52.22 3.84 -16.91
CA LYS A 115 53.13 4.36 -15.87
C LYS A 115 54.39 3.53 -15.84
#